data_AF-A0A2V6GKC8-F1
#
_entry.id   AF-A0A2V6GKC8-F1
#
_cell.length_a   1.000
_cell.length_b   1.000
_cell.length_c   1.000
_cell.angle_alpha   90.00
_cell.angle_beta   90.00
_cell.angle_gamma   90.00
#
_symmetry.space_group_name_H-M   'P 1'
#
loop_
_entity.id
_entity.type
_entity.pdbx_description
1 polymer ?
#
loop_
_entity_poly.entity_id
_entity_poly.type
_entity_poly.pdbx_seq_one_letter_code
_entity_poly.pdbx_strand_id
1 'polypeptide(L)'
;MADNVVPTFLRAVGIDPGQFPNITVRRNEGAGPFTVAALRGVARAFVGAGIALKWRQATRCKSKLSDYLEKRGLADSGYCGLTNVLARQLEEQCRADNNAFAQRAWGASWQDVFADDLGCEFQPNDFDVSPPDEQKQQLLDKTVTELMAVVEAILRDPGLAVDEPRNDLQQRRGWAQENATDDGSAEAAEEPD
;
A
#
# COMPACT_ATOMS: atom_id res chain seq x y z
N MET A 1 -13.20 22.63 1.40
CA MET A 1 -12.86 23.02 0.01
C MET A 1 -11.38 22.70 -0.21
N ALA A 2 -11.03 21.51 -0.70
CA ALA A 2 -9.65 21.00 -0.71
C ALA A 2 -8.83 21.37 -1.98
N ASP A 3 -9.46 22.00 -2.98
CA ASP A 3 -8.90 22.13 -4.34
C ASP A 3 -7.66 23.05 -4.47
N ASN A 4 -7.22 23.72 -3.40
CA ASN A 4 -6.15 24.73 -3.44
C ASN A 4 -4.96 24.47 -2.50
N VAL A 5 -4.91 23.35 -1.78
CA VAL A 5 -3.81 23.08 -0.82
C VAL A 5 -2.48 22.88 -1.53
N VAL A 6 -2.44 22.06 -2.59
CA VAL A 6 -1.21 21.74 -3.34
C VAL A 6 -0.63 22.97 -4.06
N PRO A 7 -1.42 23.79 -4.79
CA PRO A 7 -0.93 25.04 -5.37
C PRO A 7 -0.38 26.01 -4.30
N THR A 8 -1.03 26.07 -3.13
CA THR A 8 -0.61 26.95 -2.03
C THR A 8 0.72 26.48 -1.42
N PHE A 9 0.87 25.18 -1.19
CA PHE A 9 2.12 24.57 -0.72
C PHE A 9 3.28 24.83 -1.68
N LEU A 10 3.10 24.54 -2.98
CA LEU A 10 4.15 24.72 -3.98
C LEU A 10 4.66 26.17 -4.01
N ARG A 11 3.76 27.14 -3.95
CA ARG A 11 4.14 28.56 -3.85
C ARG A 11 4.90 28.87 -2.55
N ALA A 12 4.51 28.29 -1.42
CA ALA A 12 5.17 28.52 -0.14
C ALA A 12 6.63 28.02 -0.13
N VAL A 13 6.94 26.96 -0.90
CA VAL A 13 8.31 26.45 -1.07
C VAL A 13 9.05 27.03 -2.29
N GLY A 14 8.50 28.07 -2.92
CA GLY A 14 9.14 28.79 -4.03
C GLY A 14 9.08 28.07 -5.38
N ILE A 15 8.16 27.13 -5.54
CA ILE A 15 7.98 26.33 -6.75
C ILE A 15 6.71 26.80 -7.47
N ASP A 16 6.82 27.06 -8.79
CA ASP A 16 5.67 27.44 -9.61
C ASP A 16 4.70 26.25 -9.79
N PRO A 17 3.44 26.34 -9.31
CA PRO A 17 2.45 25.29 -9.48
C PRO A 17 2.15 24.97 -10.95
N GLY A 18 2.35 25.93 -11.87
CA GLY A 18 2.13 25.74 -13.31
C GLY A 18 3.05 24.68 -13.94
N GLN A 19 4.12 24.30 -13.25
CA GLN A 19 5.03 23.21 -13.67
C GLN A 19 4.47 21.81 -13.38
N PHE A 20 3.39 21.71 -12.59
CA PHE A 20 2.82 20.44 -12.16
C PHE A 20 1.42 20.26 -12.77
N PRO A 21 1.23 19.31 -13.70
CA PRO A 21 -0.05 19.12 -14.37
C PRO A 21 -1.15 18.51 -13.48
N ASN A 22 -0.86 18.19 -12.20
CA ASN A 22 -1.76 17.46 -11.28
C ASN A 22 -1.81 18.11 -9.89
N ILE A 23 -2.11 19.40 -9.82
CA ILE A 23 -2.24 20.15 -8.55
C ILE A 23 -3.65 20.07 -7.93
N THR A 24 -4.62 19.49 -8.63
CA THR A 24 -5.93 19.15 -8.05
C THR A 24 -5.79 17.92 -7.15
N VAL A 25 -6.47 17.95 -6.00
CA VAL A 25 -6.55 16.82 -5.06
C VAL A 25 -7.09 15.61 -5.80
N ARG A 26 -6.20 14.69 -6.18
CA ARG A 26 -6.59 13.42 -6.77
C ARG A 26 -7.20 12.56 -5.67
N ARG A 27 -8.49 12.27 -5.77
CA ARG A 27 -9.05 11.05 -5.17
C ARG A 27 -8.18 9.89 -5.64
N ASN A 28 -7.94 8.90 -4.78
CA ASN A 28 -7.08 7.77 -5.11
C ASN A 28 -7.50 7.10 -6.44
N GLU A 29 -6.85 7.47 -7.55
CA GLU A 29 -7.01 6.85 -8.88
C GLU A 29 -6.22 5.54 -8.98
N GLY A 30 -5.48 5.19 -7.93
CA GLY A 30 -4.81 3.91 -7.83
C GLY A 30 -5.79 2.75 -7.80
N ALA A 31 -5.23 1.53 -7.86
CA ALA A 31 -5.96 0.27 -7.84
C ALA A 31 -7.08 0.25 -6.79
N GLY A 32 -8.25 -0.23 -7.18
CA GLY A 32 -9.40 -0.39 -6.32
C GLY A 32 -9.37 -1.70 -5.52
N PRO A 33 -10.40 -1.94 -4.70
CA PRO A 33 -10.45 -3.09 -3.80
C PRO A 33 -10.34 -4.45 -4.49
N PHE A 34 -10.96 -4.64 -5.66
CA PHE A 34 -10.90 -5.89 -6.39
C PHE A 34 -9.48 -6.15 -6.93
N THR A 35 -8.87 -5.14 -7.54
CA THR A 35 -7.49 -5.22 -8.05
C THR A 35 -6.51 -5.53 -6.93
N VAL A 36 -6.63 -4.83 -5.80
CA VAL A 36 -5.79 -5.06 -4.62
C VAL A 36 -5.97 -6.47 -4.08
N ALA A 37 -7.22 -6.94 -3.92
CA ALA A 37 -7.52 -8.27 -3.43
C ALA A 37 -6.95 -9.36 -4.36
N ALA A 38 -7.09 -9.21 -5.67
CA ALA A 38 -6.57 -10.18 -6.65
C ALA A 38 -5.04 -10.29 -6.58
N LEU A 39 -4.35 -9.14 -6.52
CA LEU A 39 -2.89 -9.11 -6.43
C LEU A 39 -2.39 -9.63 -5.07
N ARG A 40 -3.11 -9.37 -3.96
CA ARG A 40 -2.83 -9.98 -2.66
C ARG A 40 -3.02 -11.49 -2.68
N GLY A 41 -4.06 -11.99 -3.35
CA GLY A 41 -4.28 -13.42 -3.54
C GLY A 41 -3.08 -14.10 -4.22
N VAL A 42 -2.58 -13.50 -5.29
CA VAL A 42 -1.34 -13.95 -5.98
C VAL A 42 -0.13 -13.90 -5.04
N ALA A 43 0.05 -12.80 -4.29
CA ALA A 43 1.16 -12.67 -3.36
C ALA A 43 1.12 -13.72 -2.24
N ARG A 44 -0.08 -13.99 -1.67
CA ARG A 44 -0.30 -15.04 -0.67
C ARG A 44 0.03 -16.42 -1.25
N ALA A 45 -0.33 -16.68 -2.50
CA ALA A 45 0.03 -17.92 -3.19
C ALA A 45 1.56 -18.09 -3.33
N PHE A 46 2.31 -17.01 -3.58
CA PHE A 46 3.78 -17.07 -3.59
C PHE A 46 4.36 -17.43 -2.24
N VAL A 47 3.88 -16.77 -1.18
CA VAL A 47 4.31 -17.04 0.19
C VAL A 47 4.01 -18.50 0.56
N GLY A 48 2.80 -18.97 0.29
CA GLY A 48 2.39 -20.35 0.57
C GLY A 48 3.18 -21.41 -0.22
N ALA A 49 3.63 -21.09 -1.43
CA ALA A 49 4.43 -21.98 -2.27
C ALA A 49 5.95 -21.81 -2.11
N GLY A 50 6.42 -20.90 -1.24
CA GLY A 50 7.84 -20.58 -1.08
C GLY A 50 8.47 -19.98 -2.34
N ILE A 51 7.69 -19.36 -3.21
CA ILE A 51 8.17 -18.78 -4.48
C ILE A 51 8.79 -17.41 -4.20
N ALA A 52 10.09 -17.29 -4.47
CA ALA A 52 10.81 -16.03 -4.48
C ALA A 52 11.05 -15.58 -5.93
N LEU A 53 10.40 -14.49 -6.35
CA LEU A 53 10.62 -13.91 -7.67
C LEU A 53 11.96 -13.18 -7.75
N LYS A 54 12.72 -13.45 -8.82
CA LYS A 54 13.85 -12.62 -9.24
C LYS A 54 13.34 -11.28 -9.77
N TRP A 55 14.20 -10.26 -9.77
CA TRP A 55 13.82 -8.90 -10.18
C TRP A 55 13.08 -8.83 -11.53
N ARG A 56 13.64 -9.42 -12.59
CA ARG A 56 13.02 -9.39 -13.93
C ARG A 56 11.67 -10.10 -13.97
N GLN A 57 11.54 -11.20 -13.23
CA GLN A 57 10.27 -11.90 -13.07
C GLN A 57 9.26 -11.02 -12.32
N ALA A 58 9.66 -10.36 -11.24
CA ALA A 58 8.80 -9.45 -10.48
C ALA A 58 8.32 -8.26 -11.33
N THR A 59 9.23 -7.63 -12.09
CA THR A 59 8.86 -6.54 -13.01
C THR A 59 7.89 -7.02 -14.08
N ARG A 60 8.15 -8.19 -14.68
CA ARG A 60 7.27 -8.78 -15.70
C ARG A 60 5.91 -9.16 -15.13
N CYS A 61 5.88 -9.78 -13.95
CA CYS A 61 4.65 -10.12 -13.24
C CYS A 61 3.82 -8.87 -13.00
N LYS A 62 4.38 -7.83 -12.41
CA LYS A 62 3.66 -6.56 -12.18
C LYS A 62 2.99 -6.06 -13.46
N SER A 63 3.74 -5.92 -14.55
CA SER A 63 3.20 -5.45 -15.83
C SER A 63 2.12 -6.38 -16.39
N LYS A 64 2.35 -7.70 -16.42
CA LYS A 64 1.40 -8.65 -17.01
C LYS A 64 0.12 -8.82 -16.22
N LEU A 65 0.18 -8.77 -14.90
CA LEU A 65 -1.00 -8.87 -14.05
C LEU A 65 -1.85 -7.60 -14.16
N SER A 66 -1.24 -6.42 -14.19
CA SER A 66 -1.94 -5.16 -14.47
C SER A 66 -2.60 -5.17 -15.85
N ASP A 67 -1.86 -5.50 -16.90
CA ASP A 67 -2.39 -5.61 -18.28
C ASP A 67 -3.57 -6.59 -18.35
N TYR A 68 -3.51 -7.69 -17.60
CA TYR A 68 -4.55 -8.71 -17.59
C TYR A 68 -5.87 -8.16 -17.03
N LEU A 69 -5.79 -7.52 -15.87
CA LEU A 69 -6.95 -6.94 -15.20
C LEU A 69 -7.55 -5.80 -16.04
N GLU A 70 -6.72 -4.94 -16.62
CA GLU A 70 -7.17 -3.85 -17.50
C GLU A 70 -7.89 -4.38 -18.74
N LYS A 71 -7.29 -5.33 -19.47
CA LYS A 71 -7.87 -5.87 -20.71
C LYS A 71 -9.19 -6.61 -20.50
N ARG A 72 -9.43 -7.12 -19.29
CA ARG A 72 -10.69 -7.77 -18.92
C ARG A 72 -11.72 -6.82 -18.29
N GLY A 73 -11.39 -5.55 -18.14
CA GLY A 73 -12.25 -4.58 -17.44
C GLY A 73 -12.44 -4.91 -15.96
N LEU A 74 -11.49 -5.63 -15.36
CA LEU A 74 -11.49 -6.00 -13.94
C LEU A 74 -10.65 -5.03 -13.09
N ALA A 75 -9.83 -4.19 -13.73
CA ALA A 75 -9.11 -3.13 -13.06
C ALA A 75 -10.10 -2.07 -12.55
N ASP A 76 -10.22 -1.99 -11.24
CA ASP A 76 -11.00 -0.98 -10.52
C ASP A 76 -10.09 0.07 -9.88
N SER A 77 -10.69 1.13 -9.34
CA SER A 77 -9.98 2.26 -8.72
C SER A 77 -10.58 2.66 -7.37
N GLY A 78 -9.81 3.39 -6.56
CA GLY A 78 -10.35 4.02 -5.35
C GLY A 78 -10.33 3.11 -4.12
N TYR A 79 -9.19 2.48 -3.85
CA TYR A 79 -9.02 1.68 -2.63
C TYR A 79 -8.92 2.56 -1.38
N CYS A 80 -9.62 2.13 -0.33
CA CYS A 80 -9.56 2.65 1.03
C CYS A 80 -9.47 1.48 2.02
N GLY A 81 -8.27 1.24 2.56
CA GLY A 81 -8.05 0.26 3.62
C GLY A 81 -8.12 0.84 5.04
N LEU A 82 -8.30 2.16 5.17
CA LEU A 82 -8.34 2.81 6.47
C LEU A 82 -9.71 2.63 7.11
N THR A 83 -9.74 2.03 8.28
CA THR A 83 -10.89 2.15 9.19
C THR A 83 -10.78 3.46 9.96
N ASN A 84 -11.89 3.96 10.48
CA ASN A 84 -11.87 5.15 11.36
C ASN A 84 -10.90 4.98 12.53
N VAL A 85 -10.87 3.79 13.15
CA VAL A 85 -9.98 3.50 14.28
C VAL A 85 -8.51 3.59 13.84
N LEU A 86 -8.14 2.94 12.74
CA LEU A 86 -6.76 2.97 12.24
C LEU A 86 -6.35 4.38 11.79
N ALA A 87 -7.24 5.10 11.12
CA ALA A 87 -7.00 6.48 10.72
C ALA A 87 -6.70 7.38 11.93
N ARG A 88 -7.51 7.28 13.00
CA ARG A 88 -7.27 8.02 14.25
C ARG A 88 -5.96 7.66 14.93
N GLN A 89 -5.59 6.38 14.92
CA GLN A 89 -4.31 5.94 15.47
C GLN A 89 -3.13 6.52 14.70
N LEU A 90 -3.19 6.53 13.37
CA LEU A 90 -2.17 7.14 12.52
C LEU A 90 -2.11 8.67 12.72
N GLU A 91 -3.26 9.33 12.80
CA GLU A 91 -3.35 10.77 13.11
C GLU A 91 -2.68 11.09 14.46
N GLU A 92 -2.90 10.26 15.49
CA GLU A 92 -2.27 10.42 16.79
C GLU A 92 -0.76 10.24 16.72
N GLN A 93 -0.33 9.13 16.12
CA GLN A 93 1.08 8.75 16.04
C GLN A 93 1.91 9.79 15.28
N CYS A 94 1.34 10.38 14.23
CA CYS A 94 1.99 11.40 13.41
C CYS A 94 1.74 12.83 13.89
N ARG A 95 0.98 13.04 14.98
CA ARG A 95 0.52 14.37 15.40
C ARG A 95 1.66 15.37 15.59
N ALA A 96 2.72 14.97 16.29
CA ALA A 96 3.86 15.85 16.59
C ALA A 96 4.60 16.26 15.31
N ASP A 97 4.88 15.31 14.44
CA ASP A 97 5.59 15.55 13.17
C ASP A 97 4.74 16.39 12.21
N ASN A 98 3.44 16.08 12.12
CA ASN A 98 2.48 16.84 11.32
C ASN A 98 2.40 18.30 11.79
N ASN A 99 2.33 18.54 13.10
CA ASN A 99 2.35 19.91 13.64
C ASN A 99 3.67 20.62 13.40
N ALA A 100 4.80 19.94 13.60
CA ALA A 100 6.12 20.53 13.34
C ALA A 100 6.29 20.91 11.86
N PHE A 101 5.79 20.06 10.96
CA PHE A 101 5.74 20.35 9.53
C PHE A 101 4.83 21.53 9.22
N ALA A 102 3.60 21.54 9.76
CA ALA A 102 2.65 22.62 9.51
C ALA A 102 3.17 23.99 9.98
N GLN A 103 3.81 24.01 11.16
CA GLN A 103 4.41 25.23 11.71
C GLN A 103 5.53 25.76 10.81
N ARG A 104 6.34 24.87 10.23
CA ARG A 104 7.43 25.28 9.32
C ARG A 104 6.90 25.77 7.96
N ALA A 105 5.89 25.11 7.41
CA ALA A 105 5.38 25.39 6.07
C ALA A 105 4.40 26.57 6.04
N TRP A 106 3.56 26.72 7.07
CA TRP A 106 2.48 27.72 7.11
C TRP A 106 2.47 28.60 8.36
N GLY A 107 3.34 28.36 9.35
CA GLY A 107 3.34 29.13 10.60
C GLY A 107 2.11 28.87 11.49
N ALA A 108 1.35 27.82 11.20
CA ALA A 108 0.11 27.46 11.89
C ALA A 108 0.12 25.97 12.30
N SER A 109 -0.82 25.57 13.17
CA SER A 109 -0.95 24.16 13.56
C SER A 109 -1.51 23.31 12.41
N TRP A 110 -1.25 22.00 12.45
CA TRP A 110 -1.83 21.07 11.48
C TRP A 110 -3.36 21.12 11.50
N GLN A 111 -3.94 21.30 12.68
CA GLN A 111 -5.40 21.37 12.86
C GLN A 111 -6.01 22.58 12.20
N ASP A 112 -5.30 23.71 12.19
CA ASP A 112 -5.80 24.93 11.55
C ASP A 112 -5.69 24.86 10.02
N VAL A 113 -4.59 24.27 9.51
CA VAL A 113 -4.34 24.17 8.07
C VAL A 113 -5.27 23.14 7.40
N PHE A 114 -5.54 22.02 8.08
CA PHE A 114 -6.29 20.88 7.54
C PHE A 114 -7.61 20.62 8.30
N ALA A 115 -8.21 21.66 8.87
CA ALA A 115 -9.43 21.55 9.67
C ALA A 115 -10.57 20.80 8.93
N ASP A 116 -10.72 21.05 7.63
CA ASP A 116 -11.72 20.41 6.77
C ASP A 116 -11.49 18.90 6.57
N ASP A 117 -10.22 18.46 6.64
CA ASP A 117 -9.82 17.08 6.38
C ASP A 117 -9.80 16.23 7.66
N LEU A 118 -9.68 16.89 8.83
CA LEU A 118 -9.61 16.22 10.11
C LEU A 118 -10.97 15.67 10.54
N GLY A 119 -10.95 14.40 10.93
CA GLY A 119 -12.15 13.72 11.42
C GLY A 119 -13.20 13.40 10.38
N CYS A 120 -12.83 13.48 9.10
CA CYS A 120 -13.55 12.77 8.05
C CYS A 120 -13.66 11.29 8.39
N GLU A 121 -14.85 10.73 8.17
CA GLU A 121 -15.06 9.29 8.30
C GLU A 121 -14.58 8.57 7.03
N PHE A 122 -13.89 7.47 7.24
CA PHE A 122 -13.44 6.56 6.21
C PHE A 122 -14.44 5.43 6.04
N GLN A 123 -14.75 5.13 4.79
CA GLN A 123 -15.54 3.96 4.40
C GLN A 123 -14.57 2.91 3.83
N PRO A 124 -14.08 1.96 4.64
CA PRO A 124 -13.16 0.95 4.16
C PRO A 124 -13.85 0.08 3.11
N ASN A 125 -13.17 -0.19 2.00
CA ASN A 125 -13.63 -1.10 0.95
C ASN A 125 -12.69 -2.30 0.74
N ASP A 126 -11.72 -2.47 1.64
CA ASP A 126 -10.85 -3.64 1.69
C ASP A 126 -11.65 -4.92 1.96
N PHE A 127 -11.44 -5.97 1.17
CA PHE A 127 -12.15 -7.24 1.28
C PHE A 127 -11.77 -8.09 2.51
N ASP A 128 -10.61 -7.86 3.13
CA ASP A 128 -10.25 -8.47 4.42
C ASP A 128 -11.05 -7.81 5.58
N VAL A 129 -11.50 -6.55 5.41
CA VAL A 129 -12.27 -5.78 6.42
C VAL A 129 -13.78 -5.85 6.14
N SER A 130 -14.16 -5.75 4.88
CA SER A 130 -15.53 -5.74 4.37
C SER A 130 -15.65 -6.80 3.28
N PRO A 131 -15.93 -8.06 3.65
CA PRO A 131 -15.95 -9.18 2.71
C PRO A 131 -16.88 -8.92 1.53
N PRO A 132 -16.46 -9.31 0.31
CA PRO A 132 -17.30 -9.18 -0.87
C PRO A 132 -18.49 -10.14 -0.79
N ASP A 133 -19.51 -9.88 -1.60
CA ASP A 133 -20.57 -10.85 -1.84
C ASP A 133 -20.03 -12.13 -2.51
N GLU A 134 -20.82 -13.20 -2.46
CA GLU A 134 -20.41 -14.53 -2.95
C GLU A 134 -20.02 -14.51 -4.44
N GLN A 135 -20.71 -13.73 -5.27
CA GLN A 135 -20.44 -13.64 -6.70
C GLN A 135 -19.07 -12.99 -6.96
N LYS A 136 -18.78 -11.89 -6.25
CA LYS A 136 -17.47 -11.22 -6.32
C LYS A 136 -16.37 -12.09 -5.74
N GLN A 137 -16.63 -12.86 -4.68
CA GLN A 137 -15.66 -13.80 -4.13
C GLN A 137 -15.32 -14.91 -5.15
N GLN A 138 -16.32 -15.52 -5.78
CA GLN A 138 -16.09 -16.51 -6.84
C GLN A 138 -15.33 -15.93 -8.03
N LEU A 139 -15.65 -14.69 -8.43
CA LEU A 139 -14.93 -13.98 -9.49
C LEU A 139 -13.47 -13.71 -9.09
N LEU A 140 -13.23 -13.33 -7.83
CA LEU A 140 -11.89 -13.10 -7.28
C LEU A 140 -11.06 -14.39 -7.31
N ASP A 141 -11.60 -15.50 -6.81
CA ASP A 141 -10.90 -16.80 -6.76
C ASP A 141 -10.55 -17.30 -8.17
N LYS A 142 -11.48 -17.15 -9.11
CA LYS A 142 -11.24 -17.43 -10.53
C LYS A 142 -10.13 -16.54 -11.08
N THR A 143 -10.19 -15.23 -10.80
CA THR A 143 -9.20 -14.27 -11.30
C THR A 143 -7.82 -14.57 -10.74
N VAL A 144 -7.68 -14.88 -9.45
CA VAL A 144 -6.41 -15.28 -8.83
C VAL A 144 -5.87 -16.54 -9.51
N THR A 145 -6.72 -17.54 -9.77
CA THR A 145 -6.32 -18.75 -10.51
C THR A 145 -5.78 -18.43 -11.91
N GLU A 146 -6.49 -17.57 -12.66
CA GLU A 146 -6.06 -17.17 -14.01
C GLU A 146 -4.75 -16.34 -13.98
N LEU A 147 -4.61 -15.44 -13.01
CA LEU A 147 -3.40 -14.65 -12.79
C LEU A 147 -2.21 -15.54 -12.40
N MET A 148 -2.42 -16.57 -11.59
CA MET A 148 -1.37 -17.54 -11.26
C MET A 148 -0.85 -18.28 -12.49
N ALA A 149 -1.72 -18.64 -13.45
CA ALA A 149 -1.29 -19.22 -14.71
C ALA A 149 -0.38 -18.27 -15.52
N VAL A 150 -0.66 -16.95 -15.48
CA VAL A 150 0.22 -15.93 -16.08
C VAL A 150 1.58 -15.90 -15.38
N VAL A 151 1.60 -15.97 -14.05
CA VAL A 151 2.86 -16.04 -13.28
C VAL A 151 3.65 -17.29 -13.61
N GLU A 152 3.01 -18.45 -13.66
CA GLU A 152 3.69 -19.70 -14.01
C GLU A 152 4.38 -19.63 -15.36
N ALA A 153 3.74 -19.02 -16.35
CA ALA A 153 4.35 -18.80 -17.66
C ALA A 153 5.60 -17.91 -17.57
N ILE A 154 5.59 -16.89 -16.70
CA ILE A 154 6.74 -16.01 -16.45
C ILE A 154 7.86 -16.75 -15.71
N LEU A 155 7.51 -17.59 -14.73
CA LEU A 155 8.49 -18.38 -13.98
C LEU A 155 9.21 -19.40 -14.87
N ARG A 156 8.52 -19.94 -15.88
CA ARG A 156 9.09 -20.88 -16.87
C ARG A 156 9.95 -20.21 -17.94
N ASP A 157 9.98 -18.87 -18.01
CA ASP A 157 10.81 -18.15 -18.99
C ASP A 157 12.28 -18.06 -18.50
N PRO A 158 13.21 -18.81 -19.13
CA PRO A 158 14.61 -18.82 -18.71
C PRO A 158 15.30 -17.47 -18.94
N GLY A 159 14.80 -16.63 -19.86
CA GLY A 159 15.35 -15.29 -20.11
C GLY A 159 15.06 -14.30 -18.98
N LEU A 160 14.11 -14.63 -18.09
CA LEU A 160 13.75 -13.82 -16.92
C LEU A 160 14.36 -14.36 -15.63
N ALA A 161 14.85 -15.61 -15.62
CA ALA A 161 15.46 -16.27 -14.47
C ALA A 161 16.92 -15.84 -14.22
N VAL A 162 17.27 -14.60 -14.53
CA VAL A 162 18.62 -14.04 -14.35
C VAL A 162 18.77 -13.48 -12.94
N ASP A 163 19.83 -13.89 -12.23
CA ASP A 163 20.23 -13.29 -10.96
C ASP A 163 20.86 -11.92 -11.25
N GLU A 164 20.20 -10.83 -10.86
CA GLU A 164 20.77 -9.49 -10.96
C GLU A 164 21.32 -9.05 -9.59
N PRO A 165 22.64 -8.83 -9.45
CA PRO A 165 23.28 -8.64 -8.15
C PRO A 165 22.92 -7.33 -7.40
N ARG A 166 22.10 -6.45 -7.97
CA ARG A 166 21.85 -5.10 -7.41
C ARG A 166 20.48 -4.87 -6.77
N ASN A 167 19.52 -5.81 -6.87
CA ASN A 167 18.15 -5.55 -6.40
C ASN A 167 17.66 -6.45 -5.26
N ASP A 168 18.46 -7.41 -4.80
CA ASP A 168 17.89 -8.51 -4.00
C ASP A 168 17.92 -8.36 -2.47
N LEU A 169 18.61 -7.40 -1.82
CA LEU A 169 18.81 -7.50 -0.35
C LEU A 169 18.68 -6.25 0.54
N GLN A 170 18.61 -5.01 0.04
CA GLN A 170 18.49 -3.84 0.93
C GLN A 170 17.05 -3.33 1.15
N GLN A 171 16.10 -3.57 0.24
CA GLN A 171 14.72 -3.08 0.39
C GLN A 171 13.74 -4.08 1.03
N ARG A 172 14.12 -5.36 1.22
CA ARG A 172 13.23 -6.41 1.76
C ARG A 172 13.33 -6.62 3.28
N ARG A 173 14.19 -5.90 4.00
CA ARG A 173 14.30 -6.00 5.48
C ARG A 173 13.04 -5.56 6.23
N GLY A 174 12.05 -4.96 5.58
CA GLY A 174 10.78 -4.57 6.20
C GLY A 174 9.71 -5.66 6.30
N TRP A 175 9.89 -6.85 5.69
CA TRP A 175 8.84 -7.88 5.62
C TRP A 175 9.08 -9.13 6.47
N ALA A 176 10.26 -9.28 7.09
CA ALA A 176 10.65 -10.51 7.78
C ALA A 176 10.88 -10.37 9.30
N GLN A 177 10.59 -9.22 9.90
CA GLN A 177 11.01 -8.96 11.29
C GLN A 177 9.87 -8.71 12.30
N GLU A 178 8.62 -9.05 11.98
CA GLU A 178 7.52 -8.92 12.94
C GLU A 178 6.90 -10.25 13.43
N ASN A 179 7.37 -11.41 12.96
CA ASN A 179 6.82 -12.71 13.42
C ASN A 179 7.91 -13.71 13.82
N ALA A 180 8.84 -13.29 14.67
CA ALA A 180 9.70 -14.20 15.42
C ALA A 180 9.69 -13.83 16.91
N THR A 181 8.71 -14.42 17.59
CA THR A 181 8.73 -14.91 18.98
C THR A 181 9.00 -13.89 20.09
N ASP A 182 7.89 -13.39 20.64
CA ASP A 182 7.60 -13.58 22.06
C ASP A 182 7.47 -15.10 22.34
N ASP A 183 8.43 -15.67 23.06
CA ASP A 183 8.20 -16.82 23.94
C ASP A 183 9.23 -16.77 25.08
N GLY A 184 8.71 -16.87 26.30
CA GLY A 184 9.39 -16.50 27.53
C GLY A 184 10.39 -17.54 28.02
N SER A 185 11.38 -17.06 28.77
CA SER A 185 12.02 -17.84 29.84
C SER A 185 12.41 -16.89 30.95
N ALA A 186 11.72 -17.06 32.07
CA ALA A 186 12.05 -16.43 33.35
C ALA A 186 13.33 -17.05 33.92
N GLU A 187 14.21 -16.23 34.49
CA GLU A 187 15.05 -16.68 35.61
C GLU A 187 15.51 -15.51 36.51
N ALA A 188 15.06 -15.60 37.77
CA ALA A 188 15.60 -15.10 39.04
C ALA A 188 16.24 -13.70 39.13
N ALA A 189 15.53 -12.79 39.81
CA ALA A 189 16.14 -11.68 40.53
C ALA A 189 16.52 -12.14 41.95
N GLU A 190 17.80 -11.99 42.30
CA GLU A 190 18.32 -12.08 43.67
C GLU A 190 17.69 -10.99 44.56
N GLU A 191 17.31 -11.39 45.77
CA GLU A 191 16.93 -10.50 46.88
C GLU A 191 18.15 -9.77 47.46
N PRO A 192 17.94 -8.59 48.08
CA PRO A 192 19.00 -7.76 48.63
C PRO A 192 19.31 -8.10 50.10
N ASP A 193 20.58 -7.97 50.48
CA ASP A 193 21.04 -7.42 51.77
C ASP A 193 22.46 -6.82 51.60
#